data_AF-A0A7S1VCT5-F1
#
_entry.id   AF-A0A7S1VCT5-F1
#
_cell.length_a   1.000
_cell.length_b   1.000
_cell.length_c   1.000
_cell.angle_alpha   90.00
_cell.angle_beta   90.00
_cell.angle_gamma   90.00
#
_symmetry.space_group_name_H-M   'P 1'
#
loop_
_entity.id
_entity.type
_entity.pdbx_description
1 polymer ?
#
loop_
_entity_poly.entity_id
_entity_poly.type
_entity_poly.pdbx_seq_one_letter_code
_entity_poly.pdbx_strand_id
1 'polypeptide(L)'
;ALLSLRRCDSKEDENADDLASAVFRPGAYEDQLEVLQRAYANEGLKASSLSSSVRIRCLRPNTWSAHAKLQALKKELKSKTHFVQIVSKLLGGENDLALEALYHGNVTNEDAVNAAKLILKLIGATTTANKSQSGLSRKKYPSLAVTKIPVKPTDDVAVPTKDPSEPNSSVEVYFQVDKDNAKDRVMTDLIAHIMDEPFYDQVRTKDQFGYSVSCDARWTDGIMGIYFKIVSSTKSAEEMVERIERFVKEQYEGLENMAQTEVLEHIIGLAKNKLEMFNGMSDETDAYWDEIRDDRYDWQVNRNEALLLRAVTKEQILQSYKAWLVNTKTRRRLVVKVVGDDADASVQHQQHAHAERSKLIDDRVATFHSKVKDRWGKVLFK
;
A
#
# COMPACT_ATOMS: atom_id res chain seq x y z
N ALA A 1 8.93 10.53 -7.50
CA ALA A 1 9.02 9.42 -8.47
C ALA A 1 10.10 8.47 -7.97
N LEU A 2 9.92 7.16 -8.11
CA LEU A 2 10.91 6.16 -7.71
C LEU A 2 11.53 5.62 -9.00
N LEU A 3 12.85 5.73 -9.13
CA LEU A 3 13.61 5.20 -10.24
C LEU A 3 14.49 4.07 -9.68
N SER A 4 14.28 2.86 -10.17
CA SER A 4 15.11 1.70 -9.82
C SER A 4 15.76 1.18 -11.09
N LEU A 5 17.09 1.13 -11.09
CA LEU A 5 17.88 0.49 -12.15
C LEU A 5 18.50 -0.78 -11.56
N ARG A 6 18.10 -1.95 -12.08
CA ARG A 6 18.67 -3.25 -11.71
C ARG A 6 19.36 -3.81 -12.96
N ARG A 7 20.67 -4.03 -12.92
CA ARG A 7 21.49 -4.45 -14.08
C ARG A 7 22.60 -5.43 -13.67
N CYS A 8 23.26 -6.02 -14.68
CA CYS A 8 24.32 -7.02 -14.54
C CYS A 8 25.59 -6.49 -15.23
N ASP A 9 26.72 -6.52 -14.50
CA ASP A 9 27.93 -5.67 -14.55
C ASP A 9 28.70 -5.46 -15.88
N SER A 10 28.24 -5.92 -17.05
CA SER A 10 29.15 -6.08 -18.20
C SER A 10 29.14 -4.99 -19.29
N LYS A 11 28.25 -3.98 -19.28
CA LYS A 11 28.19 -2.94 -20.35
C LYS A 11 27.62 -1.60 -19.85
N GLU A 12 28.30 -0.96 -18.91
CA GLU A 12 27.63 -0.06 -17.95
C GLU A 12 27.68 1.45 -18.21
N ASP A 13 28.61 1.97 -19.02
CA ASP A 13 28.77 3.45 -19.11
C ASP A 13 28.00 4.15 -20.24
N GLU A 14 27.43 3.46 -21.22
CA GLU A 14 26.92 4.13 -22.44
C GLU A 14 25.46 4.63 -22.38
N ASN A 15 24.65 4.25 -21.38
CA ASN A 15 23.19 4.49 -21.43
C ASN A 15 22.65 5.53 -20.42
N ALA A 16 23.49 6.14 -19.59
CA ALA A 16 23.03 7.18 -18.66
C ALA A 16 22.97 8.57 -19.33
N ASP A 17 23.72 8.79 -20.42
CA ASP A 17 23.70 10.03 -21.20
C ASP A 17 22.41 10.24 -22.02
N ASP A 18 21.65 9.17 -22.29
CA ASP A 18 20.42 9.20 -23.11
C ASP A 18 19.23 9.90 -22.42
N LEU A 19 19.31 10.14 -21.11
CA LEU A 19 18.22 10.78 -20.34
C LEU A 19 18.16 12.30 -20.51
N ALA A 20 19.28 12.97 -20.76
CA ALA A 20 19.32 14.43 -20.93
C ALA A 20 19.12 14.88 -22.38
N SER A 21 19.33 14.01 -23.35
CA SER A 21 19.24 14.33 -24.78
C SER A 21 17.97 13.79 -25.44
N ALA A 22 17.07 13.12 -24.70
CA ALA A 22 15.98 12.30 -25.20
C ALA A 22 15.13 13.00 -26.30
N VAL A 23 15.59 12.89 -27.54
CA VAL A 23 14.76 13.09 -28.72
C VAL A 23 13.80 11.91 -28.69
N PHE A 24 12.59 12.15 -28.18
CA PHE A 24 11.53 11.15 -28.23
C PHE A 24 11.49 10.56 -29.64
N ARG A 25 11.65 9.24 -29.74
CA ARG A 25 11.44 8.54 -31.01
C ARG A 25 10.08 8.99 -31.57
N PRO A 26 9.96 9.24 -32.89
CA PRO A 26 8.67 9.62 -33.48
C PRO A 26 7.58 8.64 -33.07
N GLY A 27 6.43 9.14 -32.60
CA GLY A 27 5.30 8.32 -32.13
C GLY A 27 5.42 7.78 -30.69
N ALA A 28 6.60 7.79 -30.07
CA ALA A 28 6.78 7.18 -28.74
C ALA A 28 5.95 7.87 -27.63
N TYR A 29 5.68 9.17 -27.77
CA TYR A 29 4.82 9.88 -26.82
C TYR A 29 3.38 9.37 -26.92
N GLU A 30 2.86 9.28 -28.15
CA GLU A 30 1.50 8.83 -28.44
C GLU A 30 1.30 7.37 -27.97
N ASP A 31 2.27 6.50 -28.26
CA ASP A 31 2.23 5.09 -27.84
C ASP A 31 2.20 4.95 -26.31
N GLN A 32 3.09 5.66 -25.60
CA GLN A 32 3.14 5.60 -24.14
C GLN A 32 1.90 6.23 -23.49
N LEU A 33 1.35 7.30 -24.09
CA LEU A 33 0.11 7.90 -23.63
C LEU A 33 -1.06 6.91 -23.77
N GLU A 34 -1.15 6.20 -24.91
CA GLU A 34 -2.17 5.17 -25.11
C GLU A 34 -2.04 4.03 -24.09
N VAL A 35 -0.83 3.52 -23.88
CA VAL A 35 -0.54 2.48 -22.88
C VAL A 35 -0.98 2.92 -21.48
N LEU A 36 -0.64 4.16 -21.08
CA LEU A 36 -1.02 4.71 -19.78
C LEU A 36 -2.53 4.89 -19.64
N GLN A 37 -3.21 5.38 -20.69
CA GLN A 37 -4.65 5.52 -20.71
C GLN A 37 -5.36 4.17 -20.58
N ARG A 38 -4.88 3.14 -21.29
CA ARG A 38 -5.39 1.77 -21.17
C ARG A 38 -5.13 1.20 -19.78
N ALA A 39 -3.95 1.44 -19.20
CA ALA A 39 -3.64 1.00 -17.84
C ALA A 39 -4.63 1.59 -16.81
N TYR A 40 -4.90 2.89 -16.82
CA TYR A 40 -5.89 3.50 -15.92
C TYR A 40 -7.34 3.10 -16.25
N ALA A 41 -7.66 2.85 -17.52
CA ALA A 41 -8.95 2.32 -17.92
C ALA A 41 -9.18 0.90 -17.39
N ASN A 42 -8.13 0.08 -17.28
CA ASN A 42 -8.21 -1.30 -16.82
C ASN A 42 -7.99 -1.47 -15.30
N GLU A 43 -7.45 -0.46 -14.63
CA GLU A 43 -7.23 -0.52 -13.17
C GLU A 43 -8.56 -0.67 -12.42
N GLY A 44 -8.62 -1.61 -11.47
CA GLY A 44 -9.81 -1.87 -10.66
C GLY A 44 -10.94 -2.62 -11.37
N LEU A 45 -10.68 -3.27 -12.52
CA LEU A 45 -11.67 -4.16 -13.15
C LEU A 45 -11.99 -5.37 -12.26
N LYS A 46 -10.95 -5.98 -11.65
CA LYS A 46 -11.13 -7.09 -10.70
C LYS A 46 -11.60 -6.58 -9.34
N ALA A 47 -12.66 -7.17 -8.79
CA ALA A 47 -13.22 -6.79 -7.49
C ALA A 47 -12.17 -6.78 -6.36
N SER A 48 -11.28 -7.78 -6.34
CA SER A 48 -10.22 -7.94 -5.33
C SER A 48 -9.15 -6.84 -5.35
N SER A 49 -8.86 -6.30 -6.53
CA SER A 49 -7.94 -5.18 -6.71
C SER A 49 -8.61 -3.85 -6.36
N LEU A 50 -9.90 -3.74 -6.69
CA LEU A 50 -10.70 -2.56 -6.41
C LEU A 50 -10.91 -2.37 -4.91
N SER A 51 -11.16 -3.43 -4.14
CA SER A 51 -11.36 -3.34 -2.68
C SER A 51 -10.13 -2.77 -1.98
N SER A 52 -8.93 -3.23 -2.35
CA SER A 52 -7.68 -2.66 -1.82
C SER A 52 -7.42 -1.23 -2.29
N SER A 53 -7.77 -0.90 -3.54
CA SER A 53 -7.68 0.47 -4.07
C SER A 53 -8.62 1.43 -3.32
N VAL A 54 -9.84 1.00 -3.02
CA VAL A 54 -10.79 1.79 -2.24
C VAL A 54 -10.31 1.95 -0.80
N ARG A 55 -9.85 0.88 -0.15
CA ARG A 55 -9.26 0.94 1.20
C ARG A 55 -8.13 1.96 1.27
N ILE A 56 -7.15 1.88 0.37
CA ILE A 56 -6.00 2.80 0.40
C ILE A 56 -6.42 4.25 0.16
N ARG A 57 -7.46 4.50 -0.66
CA ARG A 57 -7.99 5.84 -0.89
C ARG A 57 -8.80 6.39 0.28
N CYS A 58 -9.47 5.54 1.05
CA CYS A 58 -10.08 5.92 2.32
C CYS A 58 -9.01 6.30 3.35
N LEU A 59 -7.88 5.57 3.39
CA LEU A 59 -6.78 5.85 4.30
C LEU A 59 -5.92 7.05 3.87
N ARG A 60 -5.75 7.28 2.56
CA ARG A 60 -4.88 8.31 2.01
C ARG A 60 -5.72 9.35 1.24
N PRO A 61 -6.12 10.47 1.86
CA PRO A 61 -7.03 11.44 1.26
C PRO A 61 -6.47 12.12 -0.01
N ASN A 62 -5.15 12.14 -0.18
CA ASN A 62 -4.50 12.74 -1.35
C ASN A 62 -4.26 11.73 -2.48
N THR A 63 -4.83 10.51 -2.39
CA THR A 63 -4.67 9.48 -3.43
C THR A 63 -5.79 9.58 -4.46
N TRP A 64 -5.43 9.97 -5.68
CA TRP A 64 -6.35 10.05 -6.82
C TRP A 64 -6.70 8.67 -7.38
N SER A 65 -7.97 8.49 -7.76
CA SER A 65 -8.45 7.29 -8.46
C SER A 65 -7.88 7.17 -9.86
N ALA A 66 -7.81 5.95 -10.40
CA ALA A 66 -7.47 5.73 -11.80
C ALA A 66 -8.43 6.48 -12.75
N HIS A 67 -9.71 6.56 -12.37
CA HIS A 67 -10.71 7.34 -13.09
C HIS A 67 -10.36 8.83 -13.14
N ALA A 68 -10.07 9.45 -12.00
CA ALA A 68 -9.69 10.86 -11.92
C ALA A 68 -8.40 11.14 -12.70
N LYS A 69 -7.39 10.25 -12.60
CA LYS A 69 -6.15 10.34 -13.38
C LYS A 69 -6.42 10.26 -14.88
N LEU A 70 -7.27 9.32 -15.33
CA LEU A 70 -7.63 9.18 -16.74
C LEU A 70 -8.40 10.40 -17.27
N GLN A 71 -9.31 10.97 -16.48
CA GLN A 71 -10.02 12.20 -16.83
C GLN A 71 -9.06 13.39 -16.94
N ALA A 72 -8.14 13.53 -15.98
CA ALA A 72 -7.11 14.58 -16.02
C ALA A 72 -6.20 14.41 -17.25
N LEU A 73 -5.76 13.19 -17.57
CA LEU A 73 -4.98 12.94 -18.79
C LEU A 73 -5.73 13.33 -20.06
N LYS A 74 -7.02 12.98 -20.18
CA LYS A 74 -7.82 13.28 -21.37
C LYS A 74 -8.16 14.78 -21.51
N LYS A 75 -8.33 15.50 -20.39
CA LYS A 75 -8.76 16.91 -20.40
C LYS A 75 -7.60 17.90 -20.38
N GLU A 76 -6.59 17.62 -19.56
CA GLU A 76 -5.51 18.56 -19.27
C GLU A 76 -4.29 18.34 -20.16
N LEU A 77 -3.97 17.09 -20.53
CA LEU A 77 -2.79 16.78 -21.33
C LEU A 77 -3.05 16.96 -22.84
N LYS A 78 -3.06 18.23 -23.28
CA LYS A 78 -3.46 18.63 -24.64
C LYS A 78 -2.49 18.23 -25.76
N SER A 79 -1.20 18.08 -25.48
CA SER A 79 -0.19 17.79 -26.51
C SER A 79 1.14 17.32 -25.91
N LYS A 80 2.00 16.74 -26.76
CA LYS A 80 3.41 16.45 -26.41
C LYS A 80 4.14 17.70 -25.91
N THR A 81 3.91 18.86 -26.52
CA THR A 81 4.50 20.13 -26.06
C THR A 81 4.04 20.48 -24.65
N HIS A 82 2.75 20.31 -24.35
CA HIS A 82 2.25 20.54 -23.00
C HIS A 82 2.84 19.57 -21.97
N PHE A 83 2.99 18.29 -22.33
CA PHE A 83 3.70 17.31 -21.51
C PHE A 83 5.12 17.76 -21.19
N VAL A 84 5.90 18.15 -22.22
CA VAL A 84 7.27 18.64 -22.05
C VAL A 84 7.29 19.86 -21.13
N GLN A 85 6.36 20.81 -21.27
CA GLN A 85 6.25 21.97 -20.38
C GLN A 85 5.99 21.57 -18.92
N ILE A 86 5.11 20.59 -18.66
CA ILE A 86 4.86 20.08 -17.31
C ILE A 86 6.13 19.45 -16.73
N VAL A 87 6.82 18.62 -17.50
CA VAL A 87 8.08 17.97 -17.07
C VAL A 87 9.16 19.01 -16.81
N SER A 88 9.33 19.98 -17.71
CA SER A 88 10.26 21.10 -17.54
C SER A 88 9.91 21.97 -16.34
N LYS A 89 8.62 22.17 -16.03
CA LYS A 89 8.23 22.90 -14.81
C LYS A 89 8.50 22.08 -13.55
N LEU A 90 8.28 20.77 -13.59
CA LEU A 90 8.50 19.87 -12.46
C LEU A 90 9.99 19.72 -12.12
N LEU A 91 10.82 19.49 -13.15
CA LEU A 91 12.25 19.25 -13.03
C LEU A 91 13.10 20.52 -13.16
N GLY A 92 12.52 21.63 -13.63
CA GLY A 92 13.22 22.90 -13.83
C GLY A 92 13.52 23.67 -12.55
N GLY A 93 14.37 24.69 -12.67
CA GLY A 93 15.05 25.35 -11.53
C GLY A 93 14.16 26.13 -10.56
N GLU A 94 12.85 26.25 -10.83
CA GLU A 94 11.90 26.89 -9.91
C GLU A 94 11.58 26.01 -8.70
N ASN A 95 11.61 24.68 -8.83
CA ASN A 95 11.31 23.76 -7.73
C ASN A 95 12.58 23.31 -7.00
N ASP A 96 12.51 23.26 -5.67
CA ASP A 96 13.53 22.61 -4.86
C ASP A 96 13.34 21.10 -4.95
N LEU A 97 14.34 20.39 -5.49
CA LEU A 97 14.36 18.93 -5.55
C LEU A 97 15.19 18.37 -4.39
N ALA A 98 14.83 17.19 -3.93
CA ALA A 98 15.69 16.35 -3.10
C ALA A 98 15.86 15.00 -3.78
N LEU A 99 17.10 14.53 -3.81
CA LEU A 99 17.47 13.23 -4.32
C LEU A 99 17.96 12.38 -3.15
N GLU A 100 17.41 11.19 -3.07
CA GLU A 100 17.86 10.14 -2.17
C GLU A 100 18.05 8.89 -3.00
N ALA A 101 19.20 8.24 -2.84
CA ALA A 101 19.63 7.12 -3.66
C ALA A 101 20.31 6.08 -2.78
N LEU A 102 20.07 4.81 -3.11
CA LEU A 102 20.75 3.66 -2.55
C LEU A 102 21.57 3.02 -3.66
N TYR A 103 22.88 2.90 -3.43
CA TYR A 103 23.79 2.15 -4.27
C TYR A 103 24.14 0.85 -3.53
N HIS A 104 23.77 -0.29 -4.10
CA HIS A 104 23.90 -1.58 -3.44
C HIS A 104 24.27 -2.67 -4.46
N GLY A 105 25.23 -3.53 -4.11
CA GLY A 105 25.76 -4.58 -4.97
C GLY A 105 27.25 -4.42 -5.27
N ASN A 106 27.67 -4.81 -6.48
CA ASN A 106 29.05 -4.71 -6.94
C ASN A 106 29.40 -3.27 -7.39
N VAL A 107 29.38 -2.34 -6.44
CA VAL A 107 29.57 -0.90 -6.70
C VAL A 107 30.58 -0.35 -5.70
N THR A 108 31.55 0.45 -6.16
CA THR A 108 32.49 1.13 -5.27
C THR A 108 31.93 2.47 -4.79
N ASN A 109 32.54 3.03 -3.74
CA ASN A 109 32.22 4.40 -3.30
C ASN A 109 32.46 5.43 -4.40
N GLU A 110 33.44 5.21 -5.27
CA GLU A 110 33.75 6.11 -6.39
C GLU A 110 32.64 6.06 -7.44
N ASP A 111 32.15 4.86 -7.80
CA ASP A 111 31.04 4.67 -8.73
C ASP A 111 29.77 5.35 -8.23
N ALA A 112 29.44 5.18 -6.94
CA ALA A 112 28.29 5.83 -6.31
C ALA A 112 28.39 7.37 -6.38
N VAL A 113 29.58 7.93 -6.10
CA VAL A 113 29.83 9.37 -6.19
C VAL A 113 29.74 9.86 -7.64
N ASN A 114 30.27 9.11 -8.59
CA ASN A 114 30.23 9.46 -10.00
C ASN A 114 28.80 9.39 -10.56
N ALA A 115 28.03 8.36 -10.21
CA ALA A 115 26.62 8.24 -10.56
C ALA A 115 25.79 9.39 -9.96
N ALA A 116 26.03 9.75 -8.69
CA ALA A 116 25.35 10.88 -8.06
C ALA A 116 25.68 12.21 -8.77
N LYS A 117 26.96 12.45 -9.10
CA LYS A 117 27.38 13.62 -9.90
C LYS A 117 26.71 13.63 -11.28
N LEU A 118 26.62 12.49 -11.94
CA LEU A 118 25.97 12.36 -13.24
C LEU A 118 24.48 12.68 -13.15
N ILE A 119 23.75 12.09 -12.21
CA ILE A 119 22.33 12.37 -11.99
C ILE A 119 22.11 13.85 -11.69
N LEU A 120 22.92 14.44 -10.81
CA LEU A 120 22.86 15.86 -10.50
C LEU A 120 23.20 16.73 -11.70
N LYS A 121 24.12 16.31 -12.57
CA LYS A 121 24.44 16.99 -13.84
C LYS A 121 23.27 16.88 -14.83
N LEU A 122 22.62 15.73 -14.95
CA LEU A 122 21.46 15.54 -15.85
C LEU A 122 20.28 16.40 -15.40
N ILE A 123 19.95 16.39 -14.10
CA ILE A 123 18.92 17.25 -13.52
C ILE A 123 19.38 18.73 -13.61
N GLY A 124 20.62 19.02 -13.27
CA GLY A 124 21.22 20.35 -13.30
C GLY A 124 21.29 20.99 -14.69
N ALA A 125 21.55 20.20 -15.72
CA ALA A 125 21.53 20.63 -17.12
C ALA A 125 20.12 21.00 -17.60
N THR A 126 19.08 20.46 -16.95
CA THR A 126 17.68 20.88 -17.17
C THR A 126 17.24 22.08 -16.31
N THR A 127 18.04 22.49 -15.31
CA THR A 127 17.76 23.63 -14.44
C THR A 127 18.71 24.80 -14.72
N THR A 128 18.22 25.86 -15.34
CA THR A 128 18.98 27.11 -15.44
C THR A 128 19.12 27.78 -14.06
N ALA A 129 20.37 28.09 -13.69
CA ALA A 129 20.82 29.05 -12.68
C ALA A 129 20.82 28.65 -11.18
N ASN A 130 22.03 28.69 -10.60
CA ASN A 130 22.39 29.31 -9.32
C ASN A 130 21.36 29.21 -8.17
N LYS A 131 21.17 28.02 -7.60
CA LYS A 131 20.64 27.88 -6.24
C LYS A 131 21.60 27.09 -5.37
N SER A 132 21.65 27.46 -4.09
CA SER A 132 22.49 26.87 -3.05
C SER A 132 22.42 25.34 -3.09
N GLN A 133 23.57 24.67 -2.89
CA GLN A 133 23.71 23.20 -2.79
C GLN A 133 22.83 22.53 -1.71
N SER A 134 22.07 23.28 -0.92
CA SER A 134 21.09 22.71 0.01
C SER A 134 19.79 22.40 -0.74
N GLY A 135 19.62 21.15 -1.18
CA GLY A 135 18.35 20.64 -1.69
C GLY A 135 17.20 20.76 -0.67
N LEU A 136 16.01 20.29 -1.04
CA LEU A 136 14.84 20.38 -0.17
C LEU A 136 15.10 19.66 1.17
N SER A 137 15.11 20.41 2.29
CA SER A 137 15.28 19.81 3.62
C SER A 137 14.16 18.80 3.90
N ARG A 138 14.50 17.64 4.49
CA ARG A 138 13.50 16.62 4.90
C ARG A 138 12.38 17.13 5.80
N LYS A 139 12.65 18.20 6.58
CA LYS A 139 11.62 18.88 7.39
C LYS A 139 10.53 19.53 6.54
N LYS A 140 10.83 19.84 5.28
CA LYS A 140 9.92 20.43 4.29
C LYS A 140 9.25 19.38 3.39
N TYR A 141 9.55 18.08 3.56
CA TYR A 141 8.87 17.03 2.78
C TYR A 141 7.36 17.05 3.09
N PRO A 142 6.50 16.86 2.07
CA PRO A 142 5.06 16.86 2.28
C PRO A 142 4.67 15.73 3.24
N SER A 143 3.79 16.05 4.18
CA SER A 143 3.25 15.05 5.11
C SER A 143 2.36 14.07 4.34
N LEU A 144 2.67 12.78 4.41
CA LEU A 144 1.79 11.71 3.96
C LEU A 144 0.74 11.46 5.05
N ALA A 145 -0.35 12.24 5.00
CA ALA A 145 -1.41 12.15 5.99
C ALA A 145 -2.22 10.86 5.81
N VAL A 146 -2.51 10.20 6.94
CA VAL A 146 -3.36 9.00 6.98
C VAL A 146 -4.62 9.28 7.78
N THR A 147 -5.78 8.95 7.23
CA THR A 147 -7.07 9.08 7.90
C THR A 147 -7.10 8.24 9.17
N LYS A 148 -7.44 8.88 10.30
CA LYS A 148 -7.61 8.23 11.60
C LYS A 148 -9.03 7.71 11.70
N ILE A 149 -9.20 6.40 11.48
CA ILE A 149 -10.48 5.73 11.63
C ILE A 149 -10.95 5.90 13.09
N PRO A 150 -12.20 6.33 13.32
CA PRO A 150 -12.68 6.51 14.68
C PRO A 150 -12.92 5.15 15.34
N VAL A 151 -12.94 5.16 16.67
CA VAL A 151 -13.15 3.94 17.48
C VAL A 151 -14.63 3.51 17.50
N LYS A 152 -15.55 4.41 17.17
CA LYS A 152 -16.96 4.10 16.98
C LYS A 152 -17.18 3.43 15.60
N PRO A 153 -18.26 2.64 15.43
CA PRO A 153 -18.64 2.11 14.12
C PRO A 153 -18.68 3.23 13.07
N THR A 154 -17.92 3.06 11.99
CA THR A 154 -18.10 3.83 10.77
C THR A 154 -19.03 3.09 9.84
N ASP A 155 -19.72 3.82 8.97
CA ASP A 155 -20.44 3.21 7.87
C ASP A 155 -19.47 2.43 6.97
N ASP A 156 -19.93 1.28 6.48
CA ASP A 156 -19.20 0.50 5.49
C ASP A 156 -19.09 1.29 4.17
N VAL A 157 -17.94 1.17 3.50
CA VAL A 157 -17.73 1.73 2.17
C VAL A 157 -18.11 0.68 1.14
N ALA A 158 -19.39 0.66 0.79
CA ALA A 158 -19.92 -0.20 -0.26
C ALA A 158 -19.89 0.49 -1.63
N VAL A 159 -19.29 -0.19 -2.61
CA VAL A 159 -19.19 0.25 -4.00
C VAL A 159 -19.53 -0.91 -4.95
N PRO A 160 -20.06 -0.65 -6.15
CA PRO A 160 -20.19 -1.69 -7.15
C PRO A 160 -18.82 -2.05 -7.74
N THR A 161 -18.73 -3.20 -8.40
CA THR A 161 -17.64 -3.46 -9.35
C THR A 161 -17.58 -2.36 -10.42
N LYS A 162 -16.36 -2.10 -10.89
CA LYS A 162 -16.15 -1.21 -12.05
C LYS A 162 -16.62 -1.87 -13.34
N ASP A 163 -16.40 -3.18 -13.46
CA ASP A 163 -16.86 -4.01 -14.56
C ASP A 163 -18.24 -4.58 -14.23
N PRO A 164 -19.30 -4.22 -14.98
CA PRO A 164 -20.62 -4.80 -14.82
C PRO A 164 -20.68 -6.32 -14.99
N SER A 165 -19.70 -6.90 -15.70
CA SER A 165 -19.63 -8.33 -15.95
C SER A 165 -18.82 -9.10 -14.90
N GLU A 166 -18.23 -8.43 -13.91
CA GLU A 166 -17.50 -9.08 -12.82
C GLU A 166 -18.49 -9.65 -11.80
N PRO A 167 -18.63 -10.99 -11.71
CA PRO A 167 -19.58 -11.62 -10.78
C PRO A 167 -19.03 -11.65 -9.35
N ASN A 168 -17.71 -11.51 -9.17
CA ASN A 168 -17.12 -11.66 -7.85
C ASN A 168 -17.36 -10.41 -7.00
N SER A 169 -17.77 -10.65 -5.76
CA SER A 169 -17.71 -9.67 -4.69
C SER A 169 -16.38 -9.80 -3.92
N SER A 170 -15.87 -8.69 -3.42
CA SER A 170 -14.70 -8.65 -2.55
C SER A 170 -14.96 -7.80 -1.32
N VAL A 171 -14.73 -8.37 -0.15
CA VAL A 171 -14.78 -7.68 1.13
C VAL A 171 -13.38 -7.55 1.68
N GLU A 172 -13.06 -6.37 2.18
CA GLU A 172 -11.83 -6.09 2.90
C GLU A 172 -12.15 -5.38 4.23
N VAL A 173 -11.88 -6.04 5.34
CA VAL A 173 -12.05 -5.49 6.70
C VAL A 173 -10.67 -5.13 7.23
N TYR A 174 -10.43 -3.85 7.46
CA TYR A 174 -9.17 -3.30 7.94
C TYR A 174 -9.32 -2.79 9.37
N PHE A 175 -8.51 -3.35 10.28
CA PHE A 175 -8.36 -2.91 11.65
C PHE A 175 -7.12 -2.04 11.75
N GLN A 176 -7.35 -0.76 12.06
CA GLN A 176 -6.27 0.20 12.19
C GLN A 176 -5.75 0.23 13.62
N VAL A 177 -4.45 0.02 13.78
CA VAL A 177 -3.80 -0.10 15.10
C VAL A 177 -3.43 1.30 15.61
N ASP A 178 -2.20 1.73 15.36
CA ASP A 178 -1.71 3.08 15.67
C ASP A 178 -0.45 3.37 14.83
N LYS A 179 0.24 4.46 15.15
CA LYS A 179 1.55 4.80 14.61
C LYS A 179 2.56 3.69 14.89
N ASP A 180 3.34 3.41 13.86
CA ASP A 180 4.36 2.37 13.88
C ASP A 180 5.43 2.65 14.96
N ASN A 181 5.73 1.61 15.73
CA ASN A 181 6.82 1.53 16.68
C ASN A 181 7.26 0.07 16.79
N ALA A 182 8.53 -0.17 17.11
CA ALA A 182 9.11 -1.52 17.04
C ALA A 182 8.36 -2.58 17.87
N LYS A 183 7.83 -2.22 19.05
CA LYS A 183 7.09 -3.15 19.90
C LYS A 183 5.74 -3.54 19.30
N ASP A 184 4.93 -2.56 18.92
CA ASP A 184 3.61 -2.81 18.36
C ASP A 184 3.70 -3.40 16.95
N ARG A 185 4.78 -3.12 16.21
CA ARG A 185 5.05 -3.73 14.91
C ARG A 185 5.24 -5.23 15.03
N VAL A 186 6.13 -5.65 15.93
CA VAL A 186 6.35 -7.05 16.26
C VAL A 186 5.07 -7.73 16.75
N MET A 187 4.28 -7.03 17.57
CA MET A 187 3.00 -7.54 18.04
C MET A 187 1.96 -7.67 16.91
N THR A 188 1.91 -6.70 15.99
CA THR A 188 1.02 -6.69 14.83
C THR A 188 1.36 -7.84 13.88
N ASP A 189 2.65 -8.04 13.58
CA ASP A 189 3.16 -9.16 12.81
C ASP A 189 2.82 -10.50 13.47
N LEU A 190 3.04 -10.63 14.78
CA LEU A 190 2.77 -11.87 15.50
C LEU A 190 1.29 -12.21 15.50
N ILE A 191 0.41 -11.23 15.74
CA ILE A 191 -1.03 -11.45 15.66
C ILE A 191 -1.44 -11.86 14.24
N ALA A 192 -0.93 -11.20 13.20
CA ALA A 192 -1.21 -11.58 11.82
C ALA A 192 -0.71 -13.01 11.51
N HIS A 193 0.51 -13.36 11.92
CA HIS A 193 1.11 -14.68 11.75
C HIS A 193 0.29 -15.79 12.42
N ILE A 194 -0.22 -15.56 13.63
CA ILE A 194 -1.09 -16.51 14.35
C ILE A 194 -2.41 -16.72 13.61
N MET A 195 -2.92 -15.71 12.90
CA MET A 195 -4.23 -15.77 12.24
C MET A 195 -4.20 -16.28 10.81
N ASP A 196 -3.07 -16.15 10.10
CA ASP A 196 -3.00 -16.40 8.65
C ASP A 196 -3.44 -17.82 8.26
N GLU A 197 -2.80 -18.84 8.83
CA GLU A 197 -3.12 -20.24 8.54
C GLU A 197 -4.53 -20.64 9.04
N PRO A 198 -4.96 -20.32 10.27
CA PRO A 198 -6.32 -20.60 10.73
C PRO A 198 -7.40 -19.89 9.93
N PHE A 199 -7.17 -18.64 9.50
CA PHE A 199 -8.13 -17.89 8.69
C PHE A 199 -8.28 -18.52 7.32
N TYR A 200 -7.16 -18.88 6.69
CA TYR A 200 -7.18 -19.58 5.42
C TYR A 200 -7.90 -20.94 5.57
N ASP A 201 -7.45 -21.83 6.45
CA ASP A 201 -8.04 -23.16 6.59
C ASP A 201 -9.54 -23.11 6.93
N GLN A 202 -9.92 -22.30 7.91
CA GLN A 202 -11.32 -22.26 8.33
C GLN A 202 -12.23 -21.64 7.27
N VAL A 203 -11.87 -20.48 6.73
CA VAL A 203 -12.77 -19.73 5.83
C VAL A 203 -12.68 -20.24 4.38
N ARG A 204 -11.49 -20.61 3.91
CA ARG A 204 -11.27 -21.09 2.53
C ARG A 204 -11.58 -22.58 2.38
N THR A 205 -11.09 -23.41 3.30
CA THR A 205 -11.11 -24.87 3.14
C THR A 205 -12.38 -25.47 3.75
N LYS A 206 -12.68 -25.14 5.00
CA LYS A 206 -13.82 -25.73 5.74
C LYS A 206 -15.15 -25.07 5.38
N ASP A 207 -15.24 -23.75 5.49
CA ASP A 207 -16.50 -23.04 5.28
C ASP A 207 -16.77 -22.70 3.81
N GLN A 208 -15.75 -22.81 2.95
CA GLN A 208 -15.81 -22.54 1.50
C GLN A 208 -16.40 -21.15 1.15
N PHE A 209 -16.07 -20.12 1.94
CA PHE A 209 -16.68 -18.78 1.80
C PHE A 209 -16.21 -17.99 0.58
N GLY A 210 -15.05 -18.31 0.03
CA GLY A 210 -14.49 -17.61 -1.12
C GLY A 210 -13.34 -18.40 -1.72
N TYR A 211 -12.98 -18.12 -2.96
CA TYR A 211 -11.84 -18.79 -3.60
C TYR A 211 -10.49 -18.15 -3.23
N SER A 212 -10.52 -16.88 -2.80
CA SER A 212 -9.36 -16.15 -2.29
C SER A 212 -9.68 -15.57 -0.93
N VAL A 213 -8.88 -15.96 0.06
CA VAL A 213 -8.98 -15.58 1.46
C VAL A 213 -7.57 -15.24 1.93
N SER A 214 -7.40 -14.13 2.63
CA SER A 214 -6.10 -13.75 3.20
C SER A 214 -6.27 -12.82 4.39
N CYS A 215 -5.39 -12.92 5.38
CA CYS A 215 -5.21 -11.88 6.39
C CYS A 215 -3.74 -11.64 6.65
N ASP A 216 -3.35 -10.38 6.84
CA ASP A 216 -1.95 -10.02 7.02
C ASP A 216 -1.83 -8.62 7.65
N ALA A 217 -0.66 -8.30 8.18
CA ALA A 217 -0.30 -6.98 8.65
C ALA A 217 -0.10 -6.00 7.46
N ARG A 218 -0.36 -4.72 7.70
CA ARG A 218 -0.23 -3.65 6.70
C ARG A 218 0.27 -2.37 7.31
N TRP A 219 1.23 -1.76 6.63
CA TRP A 219 1.71 -0.41 6.90
C TRP A 219 1.20 0.54 5.83
N THR A 220 0.69 1.69 6.24
CA THR A 220 0.29 2.77 5.34
C THR A 220 0.88 4.06 5.87
N ASP A 221 1.91 4.57 5.21
CA ASP A 221 2.60 5.83 5.54
C ASP A 221 2.91 5.97 7.07
N GLY A 222 3.43 4.90 7.69
CA GLY A 222 3.80 4.85 9.10
C GLY A 222 2.66 4.51 10.09
N ILE A 223 1.47 4.14 9.60
CA ILE A 223 0.36 3.62 10.41
C ILE A 223 0.23 2.12 10.22
N MET A 224 0.20 1.37 11.33
CA MET A 224 0.00 -0.08 11.35
C MET A 224 -1.48 -0.45 11.25
N GLY A 225 -1.75 -1.61 10.67
CA GLY A 225 -3.05 -2.25 10.73
C GLY A 225 -2.99 -3.71 10.33
N ILE A 226 -4.12 -4.38 10.47
CA ILE A 226 -4.32 -5.77 10.08
C ILE A 226 -5.55 -5.78 9.17
N TYR A 227 -5.49 -6.49 8.05
CA TYR A 227 -6.66 -6.65 7.19
C TYR A 227 -7.04 -8.11 7.04
N PHE A 228 -8.31 -8.33 6.75
CA PHE A 228 -8.89 -9.57 6.29
C PHE A 228 -9.53 -9.32 4.94
N LYS A 229 -9.34 -10.23 4.00
CA LYS A 229 -9.96 -10.16 2.68
C LYS A 229 -10.59 -11.49 2.30
N ILE A 230 -11.81 -11.43 1.80
CA ILE A 230 -12.51 -12.55 1.16
C ILE A 230 -12.97 -12.11 -0.23
N VAL A 231 -12.79 -12.97 -1.22
CA VAL A 231 -13.33 -12.81 -2.57
C VAL A 231 -14.19 -14.02 -2.90
N SER A 232 -15.44 -13.78 -3.28
CA SER A 232 -16.45 -14.82 -3.49
C SER A 232 -17.41 -14.44 -4.61
N SER A 233 -17.83 -15.43 -5.39
CA SER A 233 -18.93 -15.31 -6.36
C SER A 233 -20.27 -15.81 -5.82
N THR A 234 -20.30 -16.43 -4.64
CA THR A 234 -21.50 -17.13 -4.13
C THR A 234 -21.99 -16.61 -2.79
N LYS A 235 -21.17 -15.82 -2.08
CA LYS A 235 -21.50 -15.23 -0.79
C LYS A 235 -21.73 -13.73 -0.94
N SER A 236 -22.74 -13.22 -0.25
CA SER A 236 -22.99 -11.79 -0.16
C SER A 236 -21.88 -11.06 0.60
N ALA A 237 -21.75 -9.75 0.38
CA ALA A 237 -20.78 -8.93 1.10
C ALA A 237 -21.05 -8.91 2.60
N GLU A 238 -22.33 -8.94 3.00
CA GLU A 238 -22.77 -9.00 4.39
C GLU A 238 -22.33 -10.30 5.07
N GLU A 239 -22.59 -11.46 4.44
CA GLU A 239 -22.15 -12.76 4.96
C GLU A 239 -20.63 -12.82 5.13
N MET A 240 -19.87 -12.28 4.17
CA MET A 240 -18.40 -12.24 4.26
C MET A 240 -17.91 -11.38 5.43
N VAL A 241 -18.53 -10.21 5.67
CA VAL A 241 -18.19 -9.35 6.82
C VAL A 241 -18.52 -10.05 8.14
N GLU A 242 -19.71 -10.63 8.25
CA GLU A 242 -20.13 -11.37 9.45
C GLU A 242 -19.21 -12.55 9.73
N ARG A 243 -18.76 -13.25 8.69
CA ARG A 243 -17.83 -14.37 8.82
C ARG A 243 -16.47 -13.94 9.35
N ILE A 244 -15.93 -12.82 8.87
CA ILE A 244 -14.67 -12.25 9.37
C ILE A 244 -14.83 -11.83 10.84
N GLU A 245 -15.91 -11.15 11.20
CA GLU A 245 -16.16 -10.72 12.58
C GLU A 245 -16.32 -11.92 13.54
N ARG A 246 -16.90 -13.02 13.05
CA ARG A 246 -17.00 -14.27 13.80
C ARG A 246 -15.63 -14.92 13.98
N PHE A 247 -14.84 -15.02 12.91
CA PHE A 247 -13.48 -15.58 12.96
C PHE A 247 -12.62 -14.85 13.98
N VAL A 248 -12.65 -13.51 13.98
CA VAL A 248 -11.87 -12.69 14.93
C VAL A 248 -12.23 -13.01 16.39
N LYS A 249 -13.48 -13.35 16.70
CA LYS A 249 -13.90 -13.73 18.05
C LYS A 249 -13.50 -15.18 18.37
N GLU A 250 -13.77 -16.11 17.46
CA GLU A 250 -13.41 -17.52 17.58
C GLU A 250 -11.90 -17.69 17.79
N GLN A 251 -11.09 -16.95 17.05
CA GLN A 251 -9.64 -17.01 17.14
C GLN A 251 -9.11 -16.40 18.44
N TYR A 252 -9.76 -15.36 18.98
CA TYR A 252 -9.42 -14.83 20.30
C TYR A 252 -9.70 -15.87 21.40
N GLU A 253 -10.87 -16.51 21.37
CA GLU A 253 -11.23 -17.58 22.32
C GLU A 253 -10.30 -18.80 22.18
N GLY A 254 -9.92 -19.15 20.95
CA GLY A 254 -8.92 -20.18 20.66
C GLY A 254 -7.57 -19.83 21.27
N LEU A 255 -7.10 -18.59 21.09
CA LEU A 255 -5.84 -18.10 21.67
C LEU A 255 -5.88 -18.07 23.21
N GLU A 256 -7.02 -17.78 23.84
CA GLU A 256 -7.16 -17.86 25.31
C GLU A 256 -6.89 -19.29 25.81
N ASN A 257 -7.35 -20.30 25.07
CA ASN A 257 -7.18 -21.71 25.42
C ASN A 257 -5.89 -22.35 24.89
N MET A 258 -5.18 -21.69 23.97
CA MET A 258 -3.94 -22.15 23.36
C MET A 258 -2.85 -22.43 24.41
N ALA A 259 -2.13 -23.55 24.29
CA ALA A 259 -1.06 -23.87 25.23
C ALA A 259 0.11 -22.87 25.10
N GLN A 260 0.82 -22.61 26.20
CA GLN A 260 1.99 -21.72 26.17
C GLN A 260 3.07 -22.21 25.19
N THR A 261 3.21 -23.52 25.02
CA THR A 261 4.14 -24.13 24.07
C THR A 261 3.80 -23.80 22.61
N GLU A 262 2.52 -23.81 22.25
CA GLU A 262 2.04 -23.48 20.91
C GLU A 262 2.19 -21.97 20.61
N VAL A 263 1.95 -21.11 21.60
CA VAL A 263 2.26 -19.67 21.48
C VAL A 263 3.76 -19.45 21.24
N LEU A 264 4.61 -20.21 21.94
CA LEU A 264 6.06 -20.14 21.73
C LEU A 264 6.46 -20.62 20.34
N GLU A 265 5.80 -21.63 19.77
CA GLU A 265 6.03 -22.09 18.40
C GLU A 265 5.73 -20.98 17.38
N HIS A 266 4.64 -20.23 17.53
CA HIS A 266 4.37 -19.05 16.69
C HIS A 266 5.42 -17.96 16.82
N ILE A 267 5.88 -17.66 18.04
CA ILE A 267 6.93 -16.66 18.29
C ILE A 267 8.23 -17.10 17.61
N ILE A 268 8.61 -18.37 17.75
CA ILE A 268 9.82 -18.94 17.14
C ILE A 268 9.69 -18.96 15.62
N GLY A 269 8.52 -19.33 15.08
CA GLY A 269 8.22 -19.34 13.65
C GLY A 269 8.39 -17.95 13.04
N LEU A 270 7.76 -16.93 13.63
CA LEU A 270 7.91 -15.56 13.15
C LEU A 270 9.35 -15.03 13.30
N ALA A 271 10.03 -15.33 14.41
CA ALA A 271 11.43 -14.92 14.60
C ALA A 271 12.34 -15.57 13.56
N LYS A 272 12.11 -16.85 13.22
CA LYS A 272 12.82 -17.54 12.15
C LYS A 272 12.59 -16.85 10.81
N ASN A 273 11.33 -16.60 10.44
CA ASN A 273 10.98 -15.93 9.18
C ASN A 273 11.67 -14.56 9.05
N LYS A 274 11.71 -13.77 10.13
CA LYS A 274 12.42 -12.48 10.13
C LYS A 274 13.94 -12.62 9.96
N LEU A 275 14.53 -13.71 10.44
CA LEU A 275 15.97 -13.98 10.38
C LEU A 275 16.39 -14.78 9.14
N GLU A 276 15.45 -15.12 8.25
CA GLU A 276 15.80 -15.78 7.00
C GLU A 276 16.70 -14.87 6.16
N MET A 277 17.73 -15.47 5.56
CA MET A 277 18.60 -14.74 4.64
C MET A 277 17.80 -14.37 3.39
N PHE A 278 18.08 -13.20 2.85
CA PHE A 278 17.52 -12.79 1.56
C PHE A 278 17.88 -13.80 0.46
N ASN A 279 16.91 -14.13 -0.40
CA ASN A 279 17.12 -15.10 -1.49
C ASN A 279 18.02 -14.53 -2.60
N GLY A 280 18.20 -13.21 -2.63
CA GLY A 280 19.13 -12.54 -3.53
C GLY A 280 19.27 -11.06 -3.23
N MET A 281 20.22 -10.42 -3.91
CA MET A 281 20.56 -9.00 -3.75
C MET A 281 19.35 -8.07 -3.96
N SER A 282 18.42 -8.46 -4.83
CA SER A 282 17.19 -7.70 -5.07
C SER A 282 16.34 -7.57 -3.82
N ASP A 283 16.12 -8.67 -3.11
CA ASP A 283 15.29 -8.72 -1.90
C ASP A 283 15.95 -7.92 -0.77
N GLU A 284 17.28 -8.04 -0.64
CA GLU A 284 18.06 -7.27 0.32
C GLU A 284 18.01 -5.75 0.00
N THR A 285 18.14 -5.39 -1.28
CA THR A 285 18.02 -3.99 -1.73
C THR A 285 16.65 -3.41 -1.41
N ASP A 286 15.59 -4.18 -1.66
CA ASP A 286 14.21 -3.77 -1.37
C ASP A 286 13.99 -3.59 0.13
N ALA A 287 14.56 -4.46 0.98
CA ALA A 287 14.53 -4.30 2.43
C ALA A 287 15.22 -3.01 2.92
N TYR A 288 16.42 -2.71 2.42
CA TYR A 288 17.10 -1.44 2.73
C TYR A 288 16.34 -0.23 2.19
N TRP A 289 15.78 -0.34 0.99
CA TRP A 289 15.03 0.75 0.38
C TRP A 289 13.73 1.06 1.14
N ASP A 290 13.09 0.05 1.73
CA ASP A 290 11.91 0.24 2.57
C ASP A 290 12.25 1.04 3.84
N GLU A 291 13.40 0.80 4.48
CA GLU A 291 13.87 1.59 5.63
C GLU A 291 14.16 3.05 5.28
N ILE A 292 14.66 3.31 4.07
CA ILE A 292 14.88 4.65 3.54
C ILE A 292 13.54 5.34 3.26
N ARG A 293 12.66 4.68 2.50
CA ARG A 293 11.33 5.18 2.10
C ARG A 293 10.49 5.55 3.31
N ASP A 294 10.58 4.74 4.36
CA ASP A 294 9.78 4.91 5.56
C ASP A 294 10.45 5.86 6.59
N ASP A 295 11.60 6.47 6.27
CA ASP A 295 12.36 7.40 7.12
C ASP A 295 12.82 6.76 8.46
N ARG A 296 13.08 5.44 8.46
CA ARG A 296 13.48 4.64 9.65
C ARG A 296 14.98 4.42 9.75
N TYR A 297 15.63 4.06 8.65
CA TYR A 297 17.08 3.75 8.60
C TYR A 297 17.55 2.68 9.61
N ASP A 298 16.69 1.72 9.99
CA ASP A 298 17.11 0.60 10.83
C ASP A 298 17.61 -0.57 9.98
N TRP A 299 18.89 -0.56 9.66
CA TRP A 299 19.52 -1.62 8.86
C TRP A 299 19.55 -2.99 9.55
N GLN A 300 19.27 -3.05 10.85
CA GLN A 300 19.18 -4.29 11.61
C GLN A 300 17.75 -4.60 12.06
N VAL A 301 16.74 -4.00 11.42
CA VAL A 301 15.33 -4.10 11.80
C VAL A 301 14.89 -5.54 12.06
N ASN A 302 15.18 -6.46 11.14
CA ASN A 302 14.83 -7.88 11.27
C ASN A 302 15.43 -8.54 12.52
N ARG A 303 16.70 -8.24 12.81
CA ARG A 303 17.40 -8.74 14.00
C ARG A 303 16.84 -8.12 15.27
N ASN A 304 16.60 -6.81 15.28
CA ASN A 304 16.07 -6.07 16.41
C ASN A 304 14.65 -6.55 16.76
N GLU A 305 13.81 -6.76 15.76
CA GLU A 305 12.46 -7.28 15.92
C GLU A 305 12.45 -8.74 16.41
N ALA A 306 13.35 -9.59 15.89
CA ALA A 306 13.52 -10.94 16.40
C ALA A 306 13.96 -10.97 17.88
N LEU A 307 14.76 -10.01 18.33
CA LEU A 307 15.09 -9.86 19.75
C LEU A 307 13.89 -9.41 20.59
N LEU A 308 13.06 -8.48 20.08
CA LEU A 308 11.85 -8.04 20.75
C LEU A 308 10.82 -9.17 20.89
N LEU A 309 10.69 -10.03 19.88
CA LEU A 309 9.80 -11.21 19.92
C LEU A 309 10.05 -12.11 21.13
N ARG A 310 11.31 -12.25 21.56
CA ARG A 310 11.69 -13.09 22.72
C ARG A 310 11.10 -12.62 24.04
N ALA A 311 10.70 -11.35 24.13
CA ALA A 311 10.13 -10.74 25.34
C ALA A 311 8.60 -10.71 25.32
N VAL A 312 7.96 -11.15 24.23
CA VAL A 312 6.50 -11.14 24.09
C VAL A 312 5.88 -12.26 24.93
N THR A 313 4.84 -11.93 25.70
CA THR A 313 4.07 -12.91 26.50
C THR A 313 2.68 -13.15 25.92
N LYS A 314 2.08 -14.30 26.23
CA LYS A 314 0.71 -14.64 25.80
C LYS A 314 -0.30 -13.58 26.25
N GLU A 315 -0.15 -13.05 27.46
CA GLU A 315 -1.02 -12.02 28.02
C GLU A 315 -0.95 -10.72 27.21
N GLN A 316 0.25 -10.33 26.75
CA GLN A 316 0.42 -9.15 25.90
C GLN A 316 -0.22 -9.35 24.52
N ILE A 317 -0.12 -10.55 23.94
CA ILE A 317 -0.80 -10.89 22.69
C ILE A 317 -2.31 -10.79 22.87
N LEU A 318 -2.87 -11.43 23.90
CA LEU A 318 -4.30 -11.37 24.20
C LEU A 318 -4.80 -9.95 24.44
N GLN A 319 -4.07 -9.16 25.22
CA GLN A 319 -4.42 -7.76 25.49
C GLN A 319 -4.45 -6.93 24.19
N SER A 320 -3.43 -7.09 23.34
CA SER A 320 -3.29 -6.32 22.10
C SER A 320 -4.34 -6.76 21.08
N TYR A 321 -4.53 -8.07 20.89
CA TYR A 321 -5.58 -8.65 20.05
C TYR A 321 -6.96 -8.14 20.46
N LYS A 322 -7.28 -8.21 21.75
CA LYS A 322 -8.57 -7.74 22.29
C LYS A 322 -8.77 -6.26 22.03
N ALA A 323 -7.74 -5.44 22.28
CA ALA A 323 -7.81 -4.00 22.11
C ALA A 323 -7.97 -3.58 20.64
N TRP A 324 -7.27 -4.25 19.73
CA TRP A 324 -7.18 -3.85 18.32
C TRP A 324 -8.25 -4.48 17.44
N LEU A 325 -8.71 -5.70 17.74
CA LEU A 325 -9.58 -6.48 16.86
C LEU A 325 -10.96 -6.77 17.47
N VAL A 326 -11.06 -7.05 18.77
CA VAL A 326 -12.31 -7.56 19.40
C VAL A 326 -13.15 -6.46 20.03
N ASN A 327 -12.54 -5.63 20.88
CA ASN A 327 -13.25 -4.67 21.70
C ASN A 327 -13.74 -3.47 20.87
N THR A 328 -15.05 -3.41 20.65
CA THR A 328 -15.73 -2.35 19.88
C THR A 328 -15.59 -0.95 20.47
N LYS A 329 -15.12 -0.83 21.72
CA LYS A 329 -14.85 0.45 22.38
C LYS A 329 -13.41 0.94 22.21
N THR A 330 -12.52 0.15 21.62
CA THR A 330 -11.10 0.51 21.42
C THR A 330 -10.62 0.30 19.98
N ARG A 331 -11.19 -0.69 19.26
CA ARG A 331 -10.80 -0.99 17.88
C ARG A 331 -11.23 0.09 16.91
N ARG A 332 -10.43 0.26 15.85
CA ARG A 332 -10.75 1.14 14.71
C ARG A 332 -10.93 0.27 13.49
N ARG A 333 -12.12 0.29 12.88
CA ARG A 333 -12.48 -0.66 11.83
C ARG A 333 -12.99 0.08 10.60
N LEU A 334 -12.38 -0.20 9.45
CA LEU A 334 -12.86 0.20 8.13
C LEU A 334 -13.30 -1.06 7.38
N VAL A 335 -14.51 -1.03 6.83
CA VAL A 335 -15.04 -2.12 6.00
C VAL A 335 -15.22 -1.60 4.59
N VAL A 336 -14.61 -2.26 3.61
CA VAL A 336 -14.80 -1.99 2.18
C VAL A 336 -15.50 -3.19 1.55
N LYS A 337 -16.61 -2.92 0.87
CA LYS A 337 -17.39 -3.92 0.15
C LYS A 337 -17.39 -3.54 -1.33
N VAL A 338 -16.78 -4.36 -2.17
CA VAL A 338 -16.96 -4.31 -3.63
C VAL A 338 -17.99 -5.37 -3.97
N VAL A 339 -19.16 -4.95 -4.42
CA VAL A 339 -20.28 -5.84 -4.72
C VAL A 339 -20.27 -6.12 -6.23
N GLY A 340 -20.06 -7.40 -6.57
CA GLY A 340 -20.24 -7.91 -7.92
C GLY A 340 -21.70 -7.92 -8.32
N ASP A 341 -21.97 -7.79 -9.61
CA ASP A 341 -23.32 -7.98 -10.13
C ASP A 341 -23.57 -9.49 -10.24
N ASP A 342 -24.47 -10.03 -9.40
CA ASP A 342 -25.09 -11.33 -9.66
C ASP A 342 -26.60 -11.27 -9.37
N ALA A 343 -27.37 -12.06 -10.13
CA ALA A 343 -28.74 -11.80 -10.60
C ALA A 343 -29.84 -11.49 -9.55
N ASP A 344 -29.60 -11.68 -8.26
CA ASP A 344 -30.60 -11.54 -7.18
C ASP A 344 -30.44 -10.30 -6.29
N ALA A 345 -29.32 -9.57 -6.37
CA ALA A 345 -29.07 -8.40 -5.53
C ALA A 345 -29.39 -7.07 -6.25
N SER A 346 -30.70 -6.84 -6.45
CA SER A 346 -31.36 -5.55 -6.73
C SER A 346 -31.27 -4.98 -8.15
N VAL A 347 -32.47 -4.89 -8.74
CA VAL A 347 -32.93 -4.31 -10.01
C VAL A 347 -32.52 -2.82 -10.25
N GLN A 348 -31.66 -2.23 -9.43
CA GLN A 348 -31.20 -0.84 -9.56
C GLN A 348 -29.77 -0.68 -10.12
N HIS A 349 -28.95 -1.75 -10.19
CA HIS A 349 -27.54 -1.63 -10.57
C HIS A 349 -27.26 -1.89 -12.06
N GLN A 350 -28.27 -2.34 -12.83
CA GLN A 350 -28.11 -2.89 -14.18
C GLN A 350 -27.98 -1.88 -15.34
N GLN A 351 -27.88 -0.57 -15.11
CA GLN A 351 -27.94 0.41 -16.22
C GLN A 351 -26.76 1.38 -16.33
N HIS A 352 -25.76 1.31 -15.45
CA HIS A 352 -24.71 2.31 -15.42
C HIS A 352 -23.45 1.89 -16.21
N ALA A 353 -23.05 2.74 -17.16
CA ALA A 353 -21.82 2.55 -17.92
C ALA A 353 -20.58 2.60 -16.99
N HIS A 354 -19.44 2.02 -17.41
CA HIS A 354 -18.19 2.01 -16.61
C HIS A 354 -17.80 3.38 -16.02
N ALA A 355 -18.04 4.46 -16.77
CA ALA A 355 -17.73 5.83 -16.34
C ALA A 355 -18.59 6.28 -15.14
N GLU A 356 -19.88 5.90 -15.12
CA GLU A 356 -20.81 6.24 -14.04
C GLU A 356 -20.49 5.43 -12.78
N ARG A 357 -20.18 4.13 -12.91
CA ARG A 357 -19.72 3.29 -11.78
C ARG A 357 -18.42 3.82 -11.19
N SER A 358 -17.46 4.22 -12.04
CA SER A 358 -16.19 4.81 -11.59
C SER A 358 -16.39 6.11 -10.79
N LYS A 359 -17.29 6.98 -11.26
CA LYS A 359 -17.67 8.20 -10.53
C LYS A 359 -18.34 7.88 -9.19
N LEU A 360 -19.26 6.92 -9.17
CA LEU A 360 -19.92 6.47 -7.95
C LEU A 360 -18.92 5.95 -6.91
N ILE A 361 -17.92 5.16 -7.34
CA ILE A 361 -16.82 4.71 -6.45
C ILE A 361 -16.10 5.92 -5.84
N ASP A 362 -15.81 6.94 -6.64
CA ASP A 362 -15.15 8.16 -6.17
C ASP A 362 -16.01 8.95 -5.18
N ASP A 363 -17.32 9.08 -5.45
CA ASP A 363 -18.28 9.75 -4.58
C ASP A 363 -18.46 9.03 -3.23
N ARG A 364 -18.39 7.70 -3.22
CA ARG A 364 -18.44 6.89 -1.98
C ARG A 364 -17.20 7.11 -1.11
N VAL A 365 -16.01 7.17 -1.71
CA VAL A 365 -14.77 7.52 -1.00
C VAL A 365 -14.83 8.96 -0.47
N ALA A 366 -15.36 9.91 -1.26
CA ALA A 366 -15.53 11.29 -0.81
C ALA A 366 -16.52 11.40 0.37
N THR A 367 -17.62 10.63 0.33
CA THR A 367 -18.60 10.54 1.42
C THR A 367 -17.97 9.99 2.71
N PHE A 368 -17.06 9.01 2.59
CA PHE A 368 -16.30 8.53 3.73
C PHE A 368 -15.44 9.65 4.35
N HIS A 369 -14.68 10.39 3.53
CA HIS A 369 -13.84 11.50 4.00
C HIS A 369 -14.63 12.69 4.58
N SER A 370 -15.88 12.91 4.15
CA SER A 370 -16.72 13.96 4.74
C SER A 370 -17.15 13.63 6.17
N LYS A 371 -17.26 12.34 6.50
CA LYS A 371 -17.60 11.82 7.83
C LYS A 371 -16.38 11.62 8.73
N VAL A 372 -15.23 11.25 8.17
CA VAL A 372 -13.98 10.99 8.90
C VAL A 372 -12.94 12.05 8.55
N LYS A 373 -12.82 13.07 9.40
CA LYS A 373 -11.96 14.24 9.16
C LYS A 373 -10.60 14.16 9.86
N ASP A 374 -10.51 13.38 10.93
CA ASP A 374 -9.28 13.25 11.72
C ASP A 374 -8.21 12.51 10.94
N ARG A 375 -6.96 12.97 11.06
CA ARG A 375 -5.80 12.42 10.35
C ARG A 375 -4.60 12.36 11.29
N TRP A 376 -3.77 11.35 11.13
CA TRP A 376 -2.39 11.44 11.59
C TRP A 376 -1.61 12.32 10.61
N GLY A 377 -0.84 13.26 11.15
CA GLY A 377 0.21 13.95 10.40
C GLY A 377 1.42 13.04 10.18
N LYS A 378 2.56 13.63 9.77
CA LYS A 378 3.81 12.89 9.55
C LYS A 378 4.16 12.05 10.79
N VAL A 379 4.23 10.73 10.60
CA VAL A 379 4.79 9.82 11.59
C VAL A 379 6.31 9.97 11.48
N LEU A 380 6.94 10.40 12.57
CA LEU A 380 8.39 10.51 12.67
C LEU A 380 8.88 9.32 13.46
N PHE A 381 9.71 8.50 12.84
CA PHE A 381 10.49 7.49 13.54
C PHE A 381 11.66 8.19 14.22
N LYS A 382 11.82 7.96 15.52
CA LYS A 382 12.89 8.55 16.34
C LYS A 382 13.89 7.48 16.73
#